data_AF-A0A0J6FXM2-F1
#
_entry.id   AF-A0A0J6FXM2-F1
#
_cell.length_a   1.000
_cell.length_b   1.000
_cell.length_c   1.000
_cell.angle_alpha   90.00
_cell.angle_beta   90.00
_cell.angle_gamma   90.00
#
_symmetry.space_group_name_H-M   'P 1'
#
loop_
_entity.id
_entity.type
_entity.pdbx_description
1 polymer ?
#
loop_
_entity_poly.entity_id
_entity_poly.type
_entity_poly.pdbx_seq_one_letter_code
_entity_poly.pdbx_strand_id
1 'polypeptide(L)'
;MLLALPALALAAPVTPAAAAAAKPTCTIPDAVDPEHHDGFCSMPEPIRAFVARQDTCNHFAGEDAYDAARGRELEKAMAKYCDGNEQTWAKLRAQYRQDPPRDAWLRRYGKDVDLEVP
;
A
#
# COMPACT_ATOMS: atom_id res chain seq x y z
N MET A 1 18.56 -52.52 -42.51
CA MET A 1 17.71 -51.56 -41.78
C MET A 1 18.36 -51.28 -40.43
N LEU A 2 18.92 -50.10 -40.24
CA LEU A 2 19.22 -49.52 -38.93
C LEU A 2 18.95 -48.02 -39.06
N LEU A 3 17.86 -47.57 -38.45
CA LEU A 3 17.44 -46.17 -38.38
C LEU A 3 18.17 -45.51 -37.21
N ALA A 4 19.01 -44.52 -37.49
CA ALA A 4 19.53 -43.61 -36.48
C ALA A 4 18.54 -42.43 -36.35
N LEU A 5 17.95 -42.27 -35.16
CA LEU A 5 17.10 -41.14 -34.80
C LEU A 5 18.00 -39.98 -34.30
N PRO A 6 17.78 -38.72 -34.72
CA PRO A 6 18.47 -37.58 -34.13
C PRO A 6 17.82 -37.20 -32.79
N ALA A 7 18.65 -37.04 -31.75
CA ALA A 7 18.21 -36.50 -30.47
C ALA A 7 17.93 -35.00 -30.61
N LEU A 8 16.65 -34.61 -30.52
CA LEU A 8 16.23 -33.22 -30.42
C LEU A 8 16.51 -32.73 -29.00
N ALA A 9 17.52 -31.87 -28.83
CA ALA A 9 17.77 -31.21 -27.56
C ALA A 9 16.69 -30.15 -27.31
N LEU A 10 15.84 -30.36 -26.31
CA LEU A 10 14.93 -29.34 -25.79
C LEU A 10 15.76 -28.25 -25.08
N ALA A 11 15.85 -27.07 -25.68
CA ALA A 11 16.27 -25.88 -24.95
C ALA A 11 15.14 -25.47 -24.00
N ALA A 12 15.38 -25.53 -22.69
CA ALA A 12 14.46 -25.01 -21.68
C ALA A 12 14.39 -23.47 -21.78
N PRO A 13 13.20 -22.85 -21.61
CA PRO A 13 13.10 -21.41 -21.52
C PRO A 13 13.79 -20.93 -20.24
N VAL A 14 14.84 -20.13 -20.39
CA VAL A 14 15.41 -19.34 -19.30
C VAL A 14 14.35 -18.31 -18.92
N THR A 15 13.60 -18.55 -17.85
CA THR A 15 12.82 -17.49 -17.23
C THR A 15 13.82 -16.47 -16.71
N PRO A 16 13.71 -15.18 -17.08
CA PRO A 16 14.47 -14.17 -16.38
C PRO A 16 13.95 -14.18 -14.94
N ALA A 17 14.77 -14.68 -14.02
CA ALA A 17 14.60 -14.42 -12.60
C ALA A 17 14.43 -12.90 -12.48
N ALA A 18 13.27 -12.48 -11.98
CA ALA A 18 12.97 -11.08 -11.74
C ALA A 18 14.18 -10.49 -11.00
N ALA A 19 14.90 -9.59 -11.67
CA ALA A 19 15.97 -8.84 -11.05
C ALA A 19 15.36 -8.23 -9.79
N ALA A 20 15.90 -8.60 -8.63
CA ALA A 20 15.50 -8.01 -7.37
C ALA A 20 15.75 -6.50 -7.52
N ALA A 21 14.66 -5.75 -7.70
CA ALA A 21 14.72 -4.30 -7.79
C ALA A 21 15.47 -3.78 -6.57
N ALA A 22 16.45 -2.90 -6.80
CA ALA A 22 17.16 -2.22 -5.73
C ALA A 22 16.14 -1.66 -4.75
N LYS A 23 16.32 -1.93 -3.44
CA LYS A 23 15.44 -1.38 -2.41
C LYS A 23 15.48 0.14 -2.55
N PRO A 24 14.35 0.82 -2.82
CA PRO A 24 14.36 2.27 -2.79
C PRO A 24 14.87 2.70 -1.41
N THR A 25 15.79 3.67 -1.37
CA THR A 25 16.03 4.47 -0.16
C THR A 25 14.76 5.26 0.09
N CYS A 26 13.81 4.58 0.72
CA CYS A 26 12.51 5.15 1.01
C CYS A 26 12.65 5.96 2.29
N THR A 27 12.38 7.25 2.17
CA THR A 27 12.13 8.12 3.32
C THR A 27 10.68 7.93 3.74
N ILE A 28 10.46 7.65 5.02
CA ILE A 28 9.13 7.63 5.62
C ILE A 28 8.74 9.08 5.94
N PRO A 29 7.62 9.60 5.41
CA PRO A 29 7.14 10.94 5.78
C PRO A 29 6.76 11.02 7.26
N ASP A 30 6.93 12.19 7.88
CA ASP A 30 6.50 12.44 9.27
C ASP A 30 4.99 12.24 9.48
N ALA A 31 4.21 12.32 8.40
CA ALA A 31 2.77 12.08 8.40
C ALA A 31 2.38 10.59 8.52
N VAL A 32 3.33 9.66 8.45
CA VAL A 32 3.08 8.23 8.65
C VAL A 32 3.34 7.87 10.10
N ASP A 33 2.32 7.34 10.76
CA ASP A 33 2.40 7.00 12.17
C ASP A 33 3.45 5.91 12.44
N PRO A 34 4.20 5.96 13.56
CA PRO A 34 5.26 4.99 13.86
C PRO A 34 4.80 3.53 13.81
N GLU A 35 3.55 3.24 14.17
CA GLU A 35 2.97 1.89 14.11
C GLU A 35 2.94 1.32 12.68
N HIS A 36 2.92 2.19 11.66
CA HIS A 36 2.84 1.81 10.25
C HIS A 36 4.20 1.74 9.53
N HIS A 37 5.32 1.97 10.23
CA HIS A 37 6.66 2.00 9.62
C HIS A 37 7.14 0.63 9.16
N ASP A 38 6.75 -0.44 9.87
CA ASP A 38 7.17 -1.81 9.53
C ASP A 38 6.67 -2.21 8.13
N GLY A 39 7.62 -2.50 7.24
CA GLY A 39 7.34 -2.92 5.87
C GLY A 39 6.89 -1.80 4.91
N PHE A 40 6.65 -0.57 5.40
CA PHE A 40 6.18 0.57 4.59
C PHE A 40 7.05 0.79 3.35
N CYS A 41 8.37 0.81 3.52
CA CYS A 41 9.30 1.06 2.42
C CYS A 41 9.41 -0.06 1.39
N SER A 42 8.82 -1.23 1.65
CA SER A 42 8.70 -2.33 0.68
C SER A 42 7.38 -2.27 -0.10
N MET A 43 6.50 -1.33 0.23
CA MET A 43 5.22 -1.14 -0.44
C MET A 43 5.35 -0.27 -1.70
N PRO A 44 4.57 -0.59 -2.76
CA PRO A 44 4.43 0.27 -3.92
C PRO A 44 4.03 1.71 -3.56
N GLU A 45 4.43 2.66 -4.39
CA GLU A 45 4.14 4.09 -4.19
C GLU A 45 2.65 4.38 -3.95
N PRO A 46 1.67 3.77 -4.65
CA PRO A 46 0.26 4.05 -4.39
C PRO A 46 -0.19 3.68 -2.97
N ILE A 47 0.39 2.62 -2.39
CA ILE A 47 0.11 2.23 -1.00
C ILE A 47 0.74 3.25 -0.05
N ARG A 48 2.02 3.60 -0.27
CA ARG A 48 2.74 4.56 0.58
C ARG A 48 2.08 5.94 0.59
N ALA A 49 1.62 6.42 -0.57
CA ALA A 49 0.93 7.70 -0.71
C ALA A 49 -0.43 7.68 0.00
N PHE A 50 -1.17 6.58 -0.10
CA PHE A 50 -2.44 6.41 0.60
C PHE A 50 -2.24 6.40 2.12
N VAL A 51 -1.27 5.64 2.63
CA VAL A 51 -0.98 5.55 4.06
C VAL A 51 -0.68 6.93 4.66
N ALA A 52 0.23 7.69 4.06
CA ALA A 52 0.53 9.04 4.55
C ALA A 52 -0.70 9.96 4.55
N ARG A 53 -1.60 9.82 3.57
CA ARG A 53 -2.85 10.59 3.51
C ARG A 53 -3.86 10.15 4.58
N GLN A 54 -4.02 8.84 4.76
CA GLN A 54 -4.98 8.27 5.71
C GLN A 54 -4.53 8.50 7.16
N ASP A 55 -3.24 8.37 7.47
CA ASP A 55 -2.71 8.72 8.79
C ASP A 55 -2.91 10.21 9.09
N THR A 56 -2.68 11.07 8.09
CA THR A 56 -3.04 12.51 8.22
C THR A 56 -4.54 12.70 8.47
N CYS A 57 -5.42 11.93 7.79
CA CYS A 57 -6.86 11.98 8.06
C CYS A 57 -7.16 11.57 9.51
N ASN A 58 -6.62 10.44 9.98
CA ASN A 58 -6.84 9.93 11.33
C ASN A 58 -6.37 10.91 12.41
N HIS A 59 -5.25 11.61 12.16
CA HIS A 59 -4.74 12.64 13.06
C HIS A 59 -5.80 13.69 13.39
N PHE A 60 -6.56 14.14 12.39
CA PHE A 60 -7.56 15.18 12.54
C PHE A 60 -8.99 14.63 12.83
N ALA A 61 -9.32 13.40 12.41
CA ALA A 61 -10.69 12.86 12.45
C ALA A 61 -11.23 12.62 13.87
N GLY A 62 -10.35 12.57 14.87
CA GLY A 62 -10.71 12.42 16.29
C GLY A 62 -10.59 13.70 17.11
N GLU A 63 -10.29 14.85 16.50
CA GLU A 63 -10.05 16.09 17.23
C GLU A 63 -11.32 16.90 17.47
N ASP A 64 -11.48 17.38 18.70
CA ASP A 64 -12.56 18.30 19.07
C ASP A 64 -12.16 19.77 18.83
N ALA A 65 -13.07 20.52 18.23
CA ALA A 65 -12.90 21.96 18.07
C ALA A 65 -13.11 22.67 19.42
N TYR A 66 -12.02 23.21 20.00
CA TYR A 66 -12.12 24.04 21.20
C TYR A 66 -12.58 25.47 20.92
N ASP A 67 -12.52 25.91 19.66
CA ASP A 67 -13.08 27.17 19.19
C ASP A 67 -13.49 27.11 17.70
N ALA A 68 -14.14 28.18 17.23
CA ALA A 68 -14.62 28.26 15.85
C ALA A 68 -13.50 28.35 14.81
N ALA A 69 -12.31 28.82 15.16
CA ALA A 69 -11.18 28.86 14.24
C ALA A 69 -10.65 27.46 14.00
N ARG A 70 -10.47 26.68 15.07
CA ARG A 70 -10.09 25.26 15.00
C ARG A 70 -11.12 24.45 14.23
N GLY A 71 -12.41 24.66 14.48
CA GLY A 71 -13.49 23.98 13.73
C GLY A 71 -13.35 24.14 12.22
N ARG A 72 -13.13 25.37 11.73
CA ARG A 72 -12.92 25.64 10.29
C ARG A 72 -11.63 25.03 9.74
N GLU A 73 -10.61 24.85 10.56
CA GLU A 73 -9.37 24.18 10.14
C GLU A 73 -9.59 22.68 9.99
N LEU A 74 -10.22 22.05 10.98
CA LEU A 74 -10.59 20.64 10.95
C LEU A 74 -11.47 20.32 9.74
N GLU A 75 -12.51 21.13 9.48
CA GLU A 75 -13.37 20.96 8.28
C GLU A 75 -12.56 20.94 6.97
N LYS A 76 -11.61 21.87 6.81
CA LYS A 76 -10.75 21.93 5.62
C LYS A 76 -9.79 20.76 5.54
N ALA A 77 -9.23 20.34 6.69
CA ALA A 77 -8.33 19.20 6.76
C ALA A 77 -9.07 17.90 6.41
N MET A 78 -10.27 17.70 6.94
CA MET A 78 -11.14 16.56 6.63
C MET A 78 -11.49 16.49 5.15
N ALA A 79 -11.97 17.59 4.56
CA ALA A 79 -12.25 17.64 3.13
C ALA A 79 -11.00 17.32 2.27
N LYS A 80 -9.81 17.71 2.73
CA LYS A 80 -8.57 17.47 1.99
C LYS A 80 -8.05 16.04 2.13
N TYR A 81 -8.02 15.51 3.35
CA TYR A 81 -7.30 14.28 3.68
C TYR A 81 -8.19 13.05 3.83
N CYS A 82 -9.46 13.19 4.18
CA CYS A 82 -10.36 12.06 4.40
C CYS A 82 -11.22 11.72 3.19
N ASP A 83 -11.69 12.72 2.44
CA ASP A 83 -12.63 12.50 1.33
C ASP A 83 -12.09 11.47 0.34
N GLY A 84 -12.87 10.44 0.05
CA GLY A 84 -12.49 9.40 -0.91
C GLY A 84 -11.48 8.35 -0.42
N ASN A 85 -11.07 8.37 0.86
CA ASN A 85 -10.17 7.35 1.41
C ASN A 85 -10.75 5.94 1.30
N GLU A 86 -12.02 5.74 1.66
CA GLU A 86 -12.68 4.43 1.57
C GLU A 86 -12.70 3.86 0.14
N GLN A 87 -12.98 4.69 -0.86
CA GLN A 87 -12.97 4.23 -2.26
C GLN A 87 -11.55 3.95 -2.76
N THR A 88 -10.56 4.73 -2.30
CA THR A 88 -9.15 4.49 -2.61
C THR A 88 -8.68 3.19 -1.96
N TRP A 89 -9.08 2.95 -0.72
CA TRP A 89 -8.83 1.70 0.01
C TRP A 89 -9.36 0.49 -0.75
N ALA A 90 -10.64 0.51 -1.12
CA ALA A 90 -11.26 -0.58 -1.87
C ALA A 90 -10.52 -0.89 -3.18
N LYS A 91 -10.06 0.15 -3.90
CA LYS A 91 -9.25 -0.01 -5.12
C LYS A 91 -7.90 -0.67 -4.82
N LEU A 92 -7.18 -0.22 -3.79
CA LEU A 92 -5.90 -0.80 -3.40
C LEU A 92 -6.05 -2.27 -2.98
N ARG A 93 -7.05 -2.59 -2.15
CA ARG A 93 -7.37 -3.96 -1.75
C ARG A 93 -7.66 -4.83 -2.96
N ALA A 94 -8.49 -4.37 -3.89
CA ALA A 94 -8.80 -5.11 -5.12
C ALA A 94 -7.56 -5.32 -6.01
N GLN A 95 -6.71 -4.31 -6.16
CA GLN A 95 -5.51 -4.34 -7.01
C GLN A 95 -4.46 -5.33 -6.48
N TYR A 96 -4.22 -5.36 -5.17
CA TYR A 96 -3.13 -6.13 -4.58
C TYR A 96 -3.55 -7.47 -3.98
N ARG A 97 -4.83 -7.86 -4.05
CA ARG A 97 -5.35 -9.11 -3.44
C ARG A 97 -4.64 -10.41 -3.87
N GLN A 98 -3.97 -10.42 -5.03
CA GLN A 98 -3.25 -11.59 -5.55
C GLN A 98 -1.73 -11.52 -5.31
N ASP A 99 -1.24 -10.51 -4.59
CA ASP A 99 0.15 -10.35 -4.14
C ASP A 99 0.20 -10.59 -2.62
N PRO A 100 0.48 -11.83 -2.14
CA PRO A 100 0.28 -12.19 -0.74
C PRO A 100 1.04 -11.29 0.26
N PRO A 101 2.31 -10.89 0.02
CA PRO A 101 2.98 -9.91 0.86
C PRO A 101 2.25 -8.56 0.98
N ARG A 102 1.71 -8.01 -0.12
CA ARG A 102 1.06 -6.68 -0.12
C ARG A 102 -0.35 -6.77 0.47
N ASP A 103 -1.06 -7.81 0.11
CA ASP A 103 -2.38 -8.11 0.63
C ASP A 103 -2.35 -8.33 2.16
N ALA A 104 -1.35 -9.04 2.68
CA ALA A 104 -1.15 -9.20 4.13
C ALA A 104 -0.82 -7.88 4.82
N TRP A 105 0.06 -7.07 4.24
CA TRP A 105 0.41 -5.75 4.77
C TRP A 105 -0.81 -4.81 4.81
N LEU A 106 -1.56 -4.72 3.70
CA LEU A 106 -2.78 -3.93 3.62
C LEU A 106 -3.81 -4.41 4.65
N ARG A 107 -4.09 -5.72 4.77
CA ARG A 107 -5.03 -6.19 5.79
C ARG A 107 -4.67 -5.80 7.22
N ARG A 108 -3.38 -5.77 7.56
CA ARG A 108 -2.92 -5.33 8.87
C ARG A 108 -3.20 -3.84 9.04
N TYR A 109 -2.67 -3.03 8.13
CA TYR A 109 -2.88 -1.59 8.13
C TYR A 109 -4.36 -1.21 8.21
N GLY A 110 -5.20 -1.81 7.37
CA GLY A 110 -6.64 -1.53 7.34
C GLY A 110 -7.38 -1.87 8.63
N LYS A 111 -6.90 -2.83 9.43
CA LYS A 111 -7.44 -3.08 10.77
C LYS A 111 -6.99 -2.01 11.75
N ASP A 112 -5.73 -1.59 11.65
CA ASP A 112 -5.14 -0.59 12.55
C ASP A 112 -5.83 0.77 12.36
N VAL A 113 -6.28 1.10 11.14
CA VAL A 113 -6.98 2.35 10.80
C VAL A 113 -8.49 2.20 10.55
N ASP A 114 -9.11 1.10 11.01
CA ASP A 114 -10.55 0.84 10.92
C ASP A 114 -11.17 0.89 9.49
N LEU A 115 -10.38 0.59 8.45
CA LEU A 115 -10.83 0.49 7.06
C LEU A 115 -11.19 -0.95 6.64
N GLU A 116 -10.80 -1.96 7.41
CA GLU A 116 -11.20 -3.35 7.18
C GLU A 116 -12.48 -3.66 7.95
N VAL A 117 -13.63 -3.34 7.34
CA VAL A 117 -14.96 -3.66 7.88
C VAL A 117 -15.22 -5.18 7.77
N PRO A 118 -15.85 -5.84 8.77
CA PRO A 118 -16.12 -7.29 8.78
C PRO A 118 -16.87 -7.84 7.55
#